data_AF-A0A1E9J3Y4-F1
#
_entry.id   AF-A0A1E9J3Y4-F1
#
_cell.length_a   1.000
_cell.length_b   1.000
_cell.length_c   1.000
_cell.angle_alpha   90.00
_cell.angle_beta   90.00
_cell.angle_gamma   90.00
#
_symmetry.space_group_name_H-M   'P 1'
#
loop_
_entity.id
_entity.type
_entity.pdbx_description
1 polymer ?
#
loop_
_entity_poly.entity_id
_entity_poly.type
_entity_poly.pdbx_seq_one_letter_code
_entity_poly.pdbx_strand_id
1 'polypeptide(L)'
;MNEKIERRGRPLGSGNKVRTILGMRVSYEEYNIVKEGLVKLKPKFKTNKKILIYLFEKYNKFHMVNKLELEELLLELISKELNKINYSKEEKIQLKKIYKEIQTKGLKNLFNI
;
A
#
# COMPACT_ATOMS: atom_id res chain seq x y z
N MET A 1 -5.08 40.97 16.56
CA MET A 1 -5.78 40.04 15.64
C MET A 1 -6.05 38.75 16.40
N ASN A 2 -7.31 38.45 16.72
CA ASN A 2 -7.68 37.16 17.32
C ASN A 2 -7.66 36.11 16.22
N GLU A 3 -6.56 35.36 16.09
CA GLU A 3 -6.56 34.12 15.32
C GLU A 3 -7.55 33.16 16.01
N LYS A 4 -8.72 32.98 15.41
CA LYS A 4 -9.65 31.92 15.81
C LYS A 4 -8.89 30.61 15.67
N ILE A 5 -8.51 30.01 16.80
CA ILE A 5 -8.02 28.64 16.84
C ILE A 5 -9.10 27.78 16.17
N GLU A 6 -8.84 27.32 14.94
CA GLU A 6 -9.73 26.39 14.25
C GLU A 6 -9.83 25.13 15.10
N ARG A 7 -11.01 24.91 15.69
CA ARG A 7 -11.27 23.74 16.53
C ARG A 7 -11.16 22.50 15.64
N ARG A 8 -10.09 21.72 15.81
CA ARG A 8 -9.92 20.41 15.19
C ARG A 8 -11.12 19.54 15.57
N GLY A 9 -11.96 19.22 14.59
CA GLY A 9 -13.14 18.38 14.81
C GLY A 9 -12.71 17.03 15.39
N ARG A 10 -13.30 16.64 16.52
CA ARG A 10 -13.16 15.27 17.03
C ARG A 10 -14.10 14.38 16.19
N PRO A 11 -13.62 13.28 15.60
CA PRO A 11 -14.52 12.30 15.02
C PRO A 11 -15.35 11.70 16.17
N LEU A 12 -16.60 12.13 16.28
CA LEU A 12 -17.58 11.57 17.20
C LEU A 12 -17.95 10.21 16.63
N GLY A 13 -17.61 9.12 17.34
CA GLY A 13 -17.89 7.75 16.90
C GLY A 13 -19.34 7.61 16.41
N SER A 14 -19.56 6.78 15.38
CA SER A 14 -20.84 6.66 14.68
C SER A 14 -22.01 6.12 15.52
N GLY A 15 -21.77 5.74 16.78
CA GLY A 15 -22.73 5.03 17.64
C GLY A 15 -23.16 3.65 17.10
N ASN A 16 -22.68 3.25 15.93
CA ASN A 16 -23.11 2.07 15.20
C ASN A 16 -21.93 1.12 15.00
N LYS A 17 -22.00 -0.06 15.62
CA LYS A 17 -20.94 -1.08 15.60
C LYS A 17 -20.57 -1.59 14.20
N VAL A 18 -21.39 -1.31 13.17
CA VAL A 18 -21.17 -1.76 11.79
C VAL A 18 -20.43 -0.72 10.93
N ARG A 19 -20.36 0.55 11.33
CA ARG A 19 -19.78 1.63 10.50
C ARG A 19 -18.68 2.39 11.24
N THR A 20 -17.44 2.26 10.78
CA THR A 20 -16.28 3.00 11.32
C THR A 20 -16.15 4.38 10.69
N ILE A 21 -15.85 5.40 11.50
CA ILE A 21 -15.42 6.72 11.01
C ILE A 21 -13.92 6.67 10.80
N LEU A 22 -13.48 6.77 9.55
CA LEU A 22 -12.06 6.98 9.21
C LEU A 22 -11.70 8.44 9.51
N GLY A 23 -11.26 8.70 10.74
CA GLY A 23 -10.58 9.93 11.10
C GLY A 23 -9.10 9.65 11.26
N MET A 24 -8.25 10.48 10.65
CA MET A 24 -6.80 10.45 10.91
C MET A 24 -6.39 11.79 11.53
N ARG A 25 -5.41 11.76 12.44
CA ARG A 25 -4.75 12.99 12.89
C ARG A 25 -3.73 13.37 11.84
N VAL A 26 -3.76 14.61 11.40
CA VAL A 26 -2.83 15.20 10.44
C VAL A 26 -2.28 16.51 10.99
N SER A 27 -1.08 16.87 10.54
CA SER A 27 -0.57 18.24 10.65
C SER A 27 -1.42 19.20 9.80
N TYR A 28 -1.20 20.51 9.96
CA TYR A 28 -1.94 21.49 9.16
C TYR A 28 -1.51 21.45 7.69
N GLU A 29 -0.23 21.20 7.43
CA GLU A 29 0.36 21.02 6.11
C GLU A 29 -0.26 19.80 5.42
N GLU A 30 -0.29 18.66 6.10
CA GLU A 30 -0.92 17.42 5.62
C GLU A 30 -2.42 17.61 5.34
N TYR A 31 -3.13 18.33 6.22
CA TYR A 31 -4.53 18.67 6.01
C TYR A 31 -4.75 19.48 4.72
N ASN A 32 -3.90 20.49 4.47
CA ASN A 32 -4.02 21.31 3.27
C ASN A 32 -3.76 20.51 2.00
N ILE A 33 -2.75 19.64 2.00
CA ILE A 33 -2.47 18.73 0.88
C ILE A 33 -3.70 17.86 0.58
N VAL A 34 -4.30 17.26 1.61
CA VAL A 34 -5.52 16.45 1.45
C VAL A 34 -6.67 17.30 0.92
N LYS A 35 -6.88 18.49 1.47
CA LYS A 35 -7.96 19.41 1.08
C LYS A 35 -7.84 19.81 -0.39
N GLU A 36 -6.65 20.23 -0.83
CA GLU A 36 -6.39 20.60 -2.23
C GLU A 36 -6.59 19.43 -3.18
N GLY A 37 -6.10 18.24 -2.82
CA GLY A 37 -6.31 17.01 -3.58
C GLY A 37 -7.80 16.67 -3.73
N LEU A 38 -8.58 16.76 -2.65
CA LEU A 38 -10.03 16.53 -2.68
C LEU A 38 -10.76 17.53 -3.57
N VAL A 39 -10.38 18.82 -3.55
CA VAL A 39 -10.96 19.86 -4.42
C VAL A 39 -10.79 19.50 -5.90
N LYS A 40 -9.58 19.07 -6.30
CA LYS A 40 -9.30 18.65 -7.68
C LYS A 40 -10.13 17.44 -8.13
N LEU A 41 -10.44 16.54 -7.21
CA LEU A 41 -11.19 15.31 -7.50
C LEU A 41 -12.71 15.48 -7.43
N LYS A 42 -13.19 16.56 -6.80
CA LYS A 42 -14.62 16.83 -6.58
C LYS A 42 -15.45 16.94 -7.86
N PRO A 43 -14.99 17.61 -8.95
CA PRO A 43 -15.73 17.69 -10.20
C PRO A 43 -16.03 16.30 -10.81
N LYS A 44 -15.07 15.37 -10.69
CA LYS A 44 -15.17 14.03 -11.27
C LYS A 44 -16.07 13.10 -10.45
N PHE A 45 -15.93 13.12 -9.12
CA PHE A 45 -16.56 12.11 -8.25
C PHE A 45 -17.78 12.62 -7.48
N LYS A 46 -18.04 13.94 -7.48
CA LYS A 46 -19.17 14.64 -6.85
C LYS A 46 -19.20 14.59 -5.31
N THR A 47 -18.82 13.47 -4.69
CA THR A 47 -18.85 13.29 -3.23
C THR A 47 -17.53 12.75 -2.68
N ASN A 48 -17.15 13.19 -1.48
CA ASN A 48 -15.93 12.72 -0.81
C ASN A 48 -15.92 11.19 -0.60
N LYS A 49 -17.09 10.58 -0.38
CA LYS A 49 -17.24 9.11 -0.30
C LYS A 49 -16.74 8.43 -1.57
N LYS A 50 -17.16 8.90 -2.74
CA LYS A 50 -16.76 8.33 -4.03
C LYS A 50 -15.26 8.55 -4.30
N ILE A 51 -14.73 9.70 -3.89
CA ILE A 51 -13.28 9.96 -3.97
C ILE A 51 -12.50 8.96 -3.11
N LEU A 52 -12.90 8.77 -1.84
CA LEU A 52 -12.23 7.81 -0.94
C LEU A 52 -12.26 6.38 -1.49
N ILE A 53 -13.44 5.90 -1.92
CA ILE A 53 -13.56 4.55 -2.50
C ILE A 53 -12.65 4.40 -3.72
N TYR A 54 -12.67 5.37 -4.64
CA TYR A 54 -11.80 5.35 -5.82
C TYR A 54 -10.30 5.33 -5.46
N LEU A 55 -9.88 6.12 -4.46
CA LEU A 55 -8.49 6.11 -4.01
C LEU A 55 -8.11 4.73 -3.45
N PHE A 56 -8.94 4.15 -2.58
CA PHE A 56 -8.71 2.80 -2.06
C PHE A 56 -8.62 1.75 -3.18
N GLU A 57 -9.54 1.75 -4.14
CA GLU A 57 -9.53 0.83 -5.27
C GLU A 57 -8.29 1.02 -6.16
N LYS A 58 -7.93 2.27 -6.47
CA LYS A 58 -6.78 2.59 -7.31
C LYS A 58 -5.47 2.17 -6.65
N TYR A 59 -5.28 2.52 -5.38
CA TYR A 59 -4.05 2.19 -4.67
C TYR A 59 -3.97 0.72 -4.27
N ASN A 60 -5.10 0.04 -3.99
CA ASN A 60 -5.09 -1.42 -3.84
C ASN A 60 -4.67 -2.12 -5.12
N LYS A 61 -5.18 -1.67 -6.28
CA LYS A 61 -4.74 -2.21 -7.58
C LYS A 61 -3.27 -1.94 -7.83
N PHE A 62 -2.78 -0.73 -7.53
CA PHE A 62 -1.36 -0.39 -7.63
C PHE A 62 -0.49 -1.28 -6.74
N HIS A 63 -0.89 -1.54 -5.49
CA HIS A 63 -0.19 -2.47 -4.60
C HIS A 63 -0.22 -3.91 -5.11
N MET A 64 -1.32 -4.36 -5.72
CA MET A 64 -1.41 -5.71 -6.31
C MET A 64 -0.54 -5.86 -7.56
N VAL A 65 -0.55 -4.86 -8.45
CA VAL A 65 0.27 -4.86 -9.67
C VAL A 65 1.76 -4.79 -9.34
N ASN A 66 2.17 -3.86 -8.47
CA ASN A 66 3.57 -3.77 -8.05
C ASN A 66 4.03 -5.02 -7.29
N LYS A 67 3.13 -5.70 -6.56
CA LYS A 67 3.48 -6.94 -5.89
C LYS A 67 3.78 -8.06 -6.90
N LEU A 68 2.97 -8.18 -7.94
CA LEU A 68 3.21 -9.14 -9.03
C LEU A 68 4.51 -8.80 -9.76
N GLU A 69 4.74 -7.54 -10.11
CA GLU A 69 5.99 -7.09 -10.74
C GLU A 69 7.22 -7.35 -9.84
N LEU A 70 7.10 -7.14 -8.53
CA LEU A 70 8.17 -7.42 -7.57
C LEU A 70 8.47 -8.92 -7.46
N GLU A 71 7.44 -9.76 -7.43
CA GLU A 71 7.58 -11.22 -7.42
C GLU A 71 8.25 -11.72 -8.70
N GLU A 72 7.85 -11.19 -9.87
CA GLU A 72 8.46 -11.52 -11.17
C GLU A 72 9.93 -11.07 -11.24
N LEU A 73 10.24 -9.83 -10.86
CA LEU A 73 11.62 -9.30 -10.83
C LEU A 73 12.53 -10.12 -9.91
N LEU A 74 12.03 -10.52 -8.74
CA LEU A 74 12.79 -11.32 -7.80
C LEU A 74 13.04 -12.74 -8.33
N LEU A 75 12.05 -13.36 -8.97
CA LEU A 75 12.22 -14.66 -9.63
C LEU A 75 13.25 -14.58 -10.76
N GLU A 76 13.23 -13.50 -11.54
CA GLU A 76 14.22 -13.27 -12.61
C GLU A 76 15.64 -13.10 -12.05
N LEU A 77 15.80 -12.33 -10.97
CA LEU A 77 17.07 -12.17 -10.26
C LEU A 77 17.60 -13.51 -9.74
N ILE A 78 16.78 -14.29 -9.03
CA ILE A 78 17.19 -15.60 -8.50
C ILE A 78 17.57 -16.55 -9.64
N SER A 79 16.84 -16.53 -10.77
CA SER A 79 17.18 -17.32 -11.95
C SER A 79 18.54 -16.95 -12.53
N LYS A 80 18.85 -15.64 -12.63
CA LYS A 80 20.16 -15.15 -13.07
C LYS A 80 21.27 -15.57 -12.12
N GLU A 81 21.07 -15.48 -10.80
CA GLU A 81 22.06 -15.91 -9.81
C GLU A 81 22.31 -17.43 -9.83
N LEU A 82 21.27 -18.25 -10.01
CA LEU A 82 21.41 -19.72 -10.12
C LEU A 82 22.31 -20.16 -11.28
N ASN A 83 22.35 -19.38 -12.36
CA ASN A 83 23.18 -19.65 -13.54
C ASN A 83 24.65 -19.25 -13.34
N LYS A 84 24.98 -18.48 -12.30
CA LYS A 84 26.37 -18.10 -12.02
C LYS A 84 27.18 -19.28 -11.48
N ILE A 85 28.46 -19.32 -11.83
CA ILE A 85 29.39 -20.39 -11.42
C ILE A 85 29.82 -20.20 -9.96
N ASN A 86 29.71 -18.98 -9.43
CA ASN A 86 30.30 -18.52 -8.18
C ASN A 86 29.64 -19.06 -6.90
N TYR A 87 28.55 -19.82 -7.03
CA TYR A 87 27.83 -20.39 -5.90
C TYR A 87 28.22 -21.86 -5.67
N SER A 88 28.41 -22.23 -4.42
CA SER A 88 28.58 -23.61 -3.98
C SER A 88 27.33 -24.45 -4.30
N LYS A 89 27.49 -25.78 -4.29
CA LYS A 89 26.35 -26.69 -4.51
C LYS A 89 25.24 -26.50 -3.47
N GLU A 90 25.62 -26.24 -2.22
CA GLU A 90 24.70 -26.04 -1.10
C GLU A 90 23.93 -24.73 -1.24
N GLU A 91 24.62 -23.65 -1.60
CA GLU A 91 24.00 -22.34 -1.87
C GLU A 91 23.00 -22.43 -3.04
N LYS A 92 23.35 -23.15 -4.11
CA LYS A 92 22.44 -23.39 -5.23
C LYS A 92 21.19 -24.17 -4.84
N ILE A 93 21.31 -25.13 -3.91
CA ILE A 93 20.16 -25.88 -3.39
C ILE A 93 19.24 -24.97 -2.57
N GLN A 94 19.81 -24.12 -1.72
CA GLN A 94 19.04 -23.14 -0.92
C GLN A 94 18.32 -22.13 -1.82
N LEU A 95 19.01 -21.55 -2.81
CA LEU A 95 18.42 -20.64 -3.80
C LEU A 95 17.28 -21.31 -4.60
N LYS A 96 17.44 -22.57 -5.01
CA LYS A 96 16.37 -23.32 -5.68
C LYS A 96 15.15 -23.55 -4.79
N LYS A 97 15.37 -23.77 -3.49
CA LYS A 97 14.28 -23.93 -2.52
C LYS A 97 13.49 -22.63 -2.37
N ILE A 98 14.19 -21.50 -2.21
CA ILE A 98 13.59 -20.16 -2.14
C ILE A 98 12.81 -19.85 -3.42
N TYR A 99 13.39 -20.12 -4.60
CA TYR A 99 12.72 -19.93 -5.90
C TYR A 99 11.38 -20.68 -5.98
N LYS A 100 11.37 -21.96 -5.58
CA LYS A 100 10.14 -22.78 -5.56
C LYS A 100 9.13 -22.29 -4.53
N GLU A 101 9.57 -21.83 -3.36
CA GLU A 101 8.69 -21.29 -2.33
C GLU A 101 8.01 -20.00 -2.79
N ILE A 102 8.73 -19.10 -3.47
CA ILE A 102 8.15 -17.89 -4.06
C ILE A 102 7.10 -18.27 -5.12
N GLN A 103 7.41 -19.21 -6.03
CA GLN A 103 6.45 -19.64 -7.06
C GLN A 103 5.17 -20.28 -6.50
N THR A 104 5.29 -21.05 -5.41
CA THR A 104 4.15 -21.82 -4.87
C THR A 104 3.33 -21.04 -3.85
N LYS A 105 3.97 -20.19 -3.05
CA LYS A 105 3.36 -19.54 -1.88
C LYS A 105 3.37 -18.00 -1.93
N GLY A 106 4.09 -17.40 -2.87
CA GLY A 106 4.28 -15.95 -2.96
C GLY A 106 5.15 -15.38 -1.84
N LEU A 107 5.50 -14.10 -1.94
CA LEU A 107 6.45 -13.44 -1.03
C LEU A 107 6.00 -13.33 0.44
N LYS A 108 4.68 -13.35 0.69
CA LYS A 108 4.09 -13.16 2.02
C LYS A 108 4.59 -14.16 3.07
N ASN A 109 4.86 -15.40 2.65
CA ASN A 109 5.23 -16.47 3.55
C ASN A 109 6.74 -16.57 3.83
N LEU A 110 7.57 -15.88 3.05
CA LEU A 110 9.04 -15.91 3.20
C LEU A 110 9.56 -14.87 4.19
N PHE A 111 8.88 -13.72 4.30
CA PHE A 111 9.33 -12.61 5.14
C PHE A 111 8.42 -12.29 6.33
N ASN A 112 7.30 -13.01 6.52
CA ASN A 112 6.32 -12.70 7.58
C ASN A 112 5.90 -11.21 7.58
N ILE A 113 5.65 -10.64 6.39
CA ILE A 113 5.17 -9.25 6.19
C ILE A 113 3.70 -9.25 5.78
#